data_AF-A0A1I4XBH2-F1
#
_entry.id   AF-A0A1I4XBH2-F1
#
_cell.length_a   1.000
_cell.length_b   1.000
_cell.length_c   1.000
_cell.angle_alpha   90.00
_cell.angle_beta   90.00
_cell.angle_gamma   90.00
#
_symmetry.space_group_name_H-M   'P 1'
#
loop_
_entity.id
_entity.type
_entity.pdbx_description
1 polymer ?
#
loop_
_entity_poly.entity_id
_entity_poly.type
_entity_poly.pdbx_seq_one_letter_code
_entity_poly.pdbx_strand_id
1 'polypeptide(L)'
;MIIFNKEFSTKIANNLTSSFSLPNKLLCLIDEGFVIHSNECIFFRSTQPIDTNENDGNFFDKTEQECFYNELRISDYIKKDIASIAVNFAEGIIGKLKKMESKKFEVIVIFDDFDGELDAVIKLHTLRNEETPYIDIKSIDEYQQPIFICRTE
;
A
#
# COMPACT_ATOMS: atom_id res chain seq x y z
N MET A 1 -0.12 -9.18 -10.26
CA MET A 1 1.21 -9.73 -9.89
C MET A 1 1.50 -9.48 -8.41
N ILE A 2 2.12 -10.45 -7.72
CA ILE A 2 2.63 -10.31 -6.35
C ILE A 2 4.15 -10.40 -6.40
N ILE A 3 4.84 -9.51 -5.68
CA ILE A 3 6.30 -9.47 -5.55
C ILE A 3 6.65 -9.32 -4.07
N PHE A 4 7.71 -9.96 -3.60
CA PHE A 4 8.21 -9.77 -2.24
C PHE A 4 9.70 -10.09 -2.19
N ASN A 5 10.39 -9.59 -1.17
CA ASN A 5 11.81 -9.83 -0.98
C ASN A 5 12.10 -11.07 -0.11
N LYS A 6 13.38 -11.43 -0.04
CA LYS A 6 13.90 -12.51 0.80
C LYS A 6 13.56 -12.31 2.29
N GLU A 7 13.60 -11.07 2.77
CA GLU A 7 13.29 -10.76 4.18
C GLU A 7 11.83 -11.07 4.51
N PHE A 8 10.88 -10.77 3.61
CA PHE A 8 9.49 -11.18 3.74
C PHE A 8 9.33 -12.69 3.81
N SER A 9 9.99 -13.41 2.89
CA SER A 9 9.95 -14.87 2.88
C SER A 9 10.47 -15.48 4.18
N THR A 10 11.54 -14.90 4.73
CA THR A 10 12.24 -15.46 5.90
C THR A 10 11.55 -15.12 7.22
N LYS A 11 11.05 -13.88 7.36
CA LYS A 11 10.55 -13.34 8.63
C LYS A 11 9.03 -13.37 8.74
N ILE A 12 8.32 -13.23 7.63
CA ILE A 12 6.86 -12.98 7.64
C ILE A 12 6.07 -14.16 7.08
N ALA A 13 6.47 -14.72 5.93
CA ALA A 13 5.63 -15.65 5.17
C ALA A 13 5.16 -16.88 5.98
N ASN A 14 6.02 -17.44 6.83
CA ASN A 14 5.68 -18.61 7.66
C ASN A 14 4.69 -18.31 8.80
N ASN A 15 4.49 -17.04 9.14
CA ASN A 15 3.60 -16.59 10.22
C ASN A 15 2.25 -16.08 9.68
N LEU A 16 2.04 -16.11 8.37
CA LEU A 16 0.76 -15.76 7.76
C LEU A 16 -0.26 -16.85 8.06
N THR A 17 -1.47 -16.46 8.45
CA THR A 17 -2.58 -17.41 8.61
C THR A 17 -3.73 -17.09 7.66
N SER A 18 -4.42 -18.15 7.23
CA SER A 18 -5.26 -18.14 6.03
C SER A 18 -6.68 -17.61 6.23
N SER A 19 -7.06 -17.19 7.44
CA SER A 19 -8.49 -17.00 7.78
C SER A 19 -8.80 -15.75 8.62
N PHE A 20 -8.28 -14.58 8.23
CA PHE A 20 -8.68 -13.32 8.87
C PHE A 20 -9.65 -12.54 8.00
N SER A 21 -10.84 -12.29 8.55
CA SER A 21 -11.70 -11.20 8.07
C SER A 21 -11.03 -9.87 8.37
N LEU A 22 -10.95 -8.98 7.39
CA LEU A 22 -10.49 -7.61 7.62
C LEU A 22 -11.37 -6.94 8.70
N PRO A 23 -10.77 -6.24 9.67
CA PRO A 23 -11.51 -5.38 10.58
C PRO A 23 -12.42 -4.42 9.80
N ASN A 24 -13.63 -4.19 10.32
CA ASN A 24 -14.63 -3.34 9.64
C ASN A 24 -14.09 -1.99 9.20
N LYS A 25 -13.24 -1.34 10.01
CA LYS A 25 -12.64 -0.04 9.65
C LYS A 25 -11.79 -0.13 8.37
N LEU A 26 -10.96 -1.17 8.23
CA LEU A 26 -10.15 -1.38 7.02
C LEU A 26 -11.05 -1.75 5.82
N LEU A 27 -12.06 -2.59 6.05
CA LEU A 27 -13.02 -2.93 5.00
C LEU A 27 -13.76 -1.68 4.48
N CYS A 28 -14.19 -0.80 5.38
CA CYS A 28 -14.84 0.47 5.02
C CYS A 28 -13.96 1.34 4.11
N LEU A 29 -12.64 1.43 4.35
CA LEU A 29 -11.73 2.18 3.48
C LEU A 29 -11.75 1.66 2.03
N ILE A 30 -11.77 0.34 1.85
CA ILE A 30 -11.85 -0.29 0.50
C ILE A 30 -13.25 -0.10 -0.11
N ASP A 31 -14.30 -0.19 0.72
CA ASP A 31 -15.69 -0.13 0.25
C ASP A 31 -16.11 1.27 -0.18
N GLU A 32 -15.74 2.30 0.57
CA GLU A 32 -15.86 3.71 0.18
C GLU A 32 -15.08 4.01 -1.10
N GLY A 33 -14.00 3.25 -1.34
CA GLY A 33 -13.27 3.22 -2.58
C GLY A 33 -12.31 4.39 -2.73
N PHE A 34 -12.04 4.73 -3.99
CA PHE A 34 -10.98 5.64 -4.37
C PHE A 34 -11.53 6.81 -5.18
N VAL A 35 -10.77 7.89 -5.20
CA VAL A 35 -11.06 9.11 -5.96
C VAL A 35 -9.83 9.47 -6.79
N ILE A 36 -10.08 9.93 -8.02
CA ILE A 36 -9.04 10.47 -8.88
C ILE A 36 -9.17 11.98 -8.82
N HIS A 37 -8.11 12.66 -8.41
CA HIS A 37 -8.04 14.12 -8.34
C HIS A 37 -7.75 14.73 -9.72
N SER A 38 -7.92 16.05 -9.82
CA SER A 38 -7.66 16.84 -11.02
C SER A 38 -6.23 16.67 -11.57
N ASN A 39 -5.25 16.48 -10.69
CA ASN A 39 -3.86 16.20 -11.04
C ASN A 39 -3.59 14.72 -11.41
N GLU A 40 -4.64 13.90 -11.53
CA GLU A 40 -4.62 12.47 -11.86
C GLU A 40 -4.03 11.53 -10.79
N CYS A 41 -3.75 12.04 -9.59
CA CYS A 41 -3.42 11.22 -8.44
C CYS A 41 -4.66 10.46 -7.95
N ILE A 42 -4.44 9.28 -7.38
CA ILE A 42 -5.48 8.48 -6.76
C ILE A 42 -5.33 8.49 -5.23
N PHE A 43 -6.44 8.65 -4.54
CA PHE A 43 -6.47 8.60 -3.07
C PHE A 43 -7.60 7.72 -2.55
N PHE A 44 -7.43 7.18 -1.34
CA PHE A 44 -8.57 6.67 -0.57
C PHE A 44 -9.61 7.78 -0.39
N ARG A 45 -10.88 7.49 -0.65
CA ARG A 45 -11.94 8.51 -0.61
C ARG A 45 -12.07 9.16 0.77
N SER A 46 -11.91 8.40 1.85
CA SER A 46 -12.09 8.86 3.24
C SER A 46 -10.96 9.74 3.74
N THR A 47 -9.75 9.58 3.21
CA THR A 47 -8.53 10.22 3.72
C THR A 47 -7.83 11.07 2.66
N GLN A 48 -8.49 11.34 1.53
CA GLN A 48 -7.96 12.18 0.47
C GLN A 48 -7.61 13.59 0.98
N PRO A 49 -6.57 14.23 0.42
CA PRO A 49 -6.36 15.66 0.59
C PRO A 49 -7.45 16.47 -0.12
N ILE A 50 -7.37 17.80 -0.05
CA ILE A 50 -8.26 18.66 -0.83
C ILE A 50 -7.83 18.56 -2.29
N ASP A 51 -8.77 18.26 -3.20
CA ASP A 51 -8.49 18.28 -4.63
C ASP A 51 -8.16 19.71 -5.07
N THR A 52 -6.89 19.95 -5.34
CA THR A 52 -6.42 21.20 -5.91
C THR A 52 -5.76 20.90 -7.26
N ASN A 53 -5.87 21.83 -8.20
CA ASN A 53 -5.26 21.69 -9.52
C ASN A 53 -3.72 21.80 -9.49
N GLU A 54 -3.13 22.02 -8.31
CA GLU A 54 -1.69 22.19 -8.12
C GLU A 54 -1.14 21.01 -7.29
N ASN A 55 0.16 20.75 -7.41
CA ASN A 55 0.83 19.82 -6.51
C ASN A 55 0.78 20.47 -5.11
N ASP A 56 -0.09 19.98 -4.23
CA ASP A 56 -0.46 20.63 -2.97
C ASP A 56 0.61 20.50 -1.85
N GLY A 57 1.86 20.26 -2.24
CA GLY A 57 3.02 20.16 -1.37
C GLY A 57 4.34 20.17 -2.16
N ASN A 58 5.46 20.16 -1.43
CA ASN A 58 6.81 20.05 -2.00
C ASN A 58 7.18 18.59 -2.33
N PHE A 59 6.32 17.88 -3.07
CA PHE A 59 6.58 16.51 -3.51
C PHE A 59 7.40 16.52 -4.81
N PHE A 60 8.32 15.56 -4.94
CA PHE A 60 9.16 15.36 -6.11
C PHE A 60 8.34 14.97 -7.35
N ASP A 61 7.40 14.03 -7.19
CA ASP A 61 6.48 13.57 -8.23
C ASP A 61 5.13 13.10 -7.63
N LYS A 62 4.20 12.64 -8.48
CA LYS A 62 2.88 12.17 -8.04
C LYS A 62 2.98 10.85 -7.27
N THR A 63 4.00 10.03 -7.53
CA THR A 63 4.24 8.79 -6.80
C THR A 63 4.55 9.08 -5.34
N GLU A 64 5.42 10.06 -5.06
CA GLU A 64 5.69 10.50 -3.68
C GLU A 64 4.43 11.04 -2.99
N GLN A 65 3.67 11.89 -3.69
CA GLN A 65 2.42 12.47 -3.17
C GLN A 65 1.38 11.38 -2.82
N GLU A 66 1.14 10.43 -3.72
CA GLU A 66 0.23 9.30 -3.50
C GLU A 66 0.71 8.42 -2.33
N CYS A 67 2.00 8.08 -2.29
CA CYS A 67 2.58 7.28 -1.20
C CYS A 67 2.55 7.99 0.16
N PHE A 68 2.51 9.32 0.19
CA PHE A 68 2.38 10.10 1.41
C PHE A 68 0.93 10.09 1.92
N TYR A 69 -0.03 10.50 1.10
CA TYR A 69 -1.43 10.60 1.53
C TYR A 69 -2.15 9.26 1.64
N ASN A 70 -1.73 8.24 0.89
CA ASN A 70 -2.26 6.88 1.01
C ASN A 70 -1.45 5.99 1.96
N GLU A 71 -0.60 6.58 2.80
CA GLU A 71 0.10 5.83 3.83
C GLU A 71 -0.88 5.42 4.94
N LEU A 72 -0.91 4.13 5.28
CA LEU A 72 -1.70 3.60 6.39
C LEU A 72 -0.83 2.68 7.24
N ARG A 73 -0.81 2.93 8.55
CA ARG A 73 -0.20 2.03 9.52
C ARG A 73 -1.23 1.04 10.05
N ILE A 74 -0.97 -0.26 9.95
CA ILE A 74 -1.96 -1.28 10.31
C ILE A 74 -2.21 -1.30 11.83
N SER A 75 -1.20 -1.00 12.65
CA SER A 75 -1.35 -0.93 14.10
C SER A 75 -2.32 0.16 14.59
N ASP A 76 -2.71 1.14 13.75
CA ASP A 76 -3.74 2.13 14.06
C ASP A 76 -5.16 1.52 14.03
N TYR A 77 -5.33 0.38 13.36
CA TYR A 77 -6.62 -0.27 13.16
C TYR A 77 -6.81 -1.54 14.00
N ILE A 78 -5.71 -2.23 14.32
CA ILE A 78 -5.70 -3.57 14.93
C ILE A 78 -4.38 -3.77 15.69
N LYS A 79 -4.37 -4.62 16.74
CA LYS A 79 -3.19 -4.89 17.57
C LYS A 79 -2.63 -6.32 17.47
N LYS A 80 -3.26 -7.19 16.68
CA LYS A 80 -2.87 -8.60 16.50
C LYS A 80 -2.95 -8.97 15.03
N ASP A 81 -2.23 -10.02 14.65
CA ASP A 81 -2.29 -10.57 13.29
C ASP A 81 -1.93 -9.56 12.18
N ILE A 82 -1.12 -8.55 12.53
CA ILE A 82 -0.78 -7.41 11.67
C ILE A 82 -0.26 -7.89 10.31
N ALA A 83 0.66 -8.86 10.30
CA ALA A 83 1.21 -9.44 9.08
C ALA A 83 0.13 -9.93 8.10
N SER A 84 -0.80 -10.74 8.60
CA SER A 84 -1.82 -11.36 7.76
C SER A 84 -2.87 -10.34 7.32
N ILE A 85 -3.24 -9.41 8.22
CA ILE A 85 -4.20 -8.35 7.90
C ILE A 85 -3.61 -7.38 6.88
N ALA A 86 -2.34 -7.01 7.00
CA ALA A 86 -1.66 -6.14 6.05
C ALA A 86 -1.64 -6.73 4.63
N VAL A 87 -1.28 -8.02 4.50
CA VAL A 87 -1.30 -8.75 3.23
C VAL A 87 -2.72 -8.81 2.66
N ASN A 88 -3.70 -9.26 3.44
CA ASN A 88 -5.10 -9.36 3.00
C ASN A 88 -5.67 -7.99 2.60
N PHE A 89 -5.29 -6.93 3.31
CA PHE A 89 -5.73 -5.57 3.02
C PHE A 89 -5.14 -5.06 1.71
N ALA A 90 -3.84 -5.27 1.48
CA ALA A 90 -3.18 -4.91 0.22
C ALA A 90 -3.79 -5.63 -0.98
N GLU A 91 -4.07 -6.93 -0.86
CA GLU A 91 -4.77 -7.70 -1.88
C GLU A 91 -6.19 -7.18 -2.13
N GLY A 92 -6.91 -6.81 -1.06
CA GLY A 92 -8.25 -6.22 -1.14
C GLY A 92 -8.27 -4.88 -1.87
N ILE A 93 -7.31 -3.99 -1.58
CA ILE A 93 -7.12 -2.72 -2.29
C ILE A 93 -6.91 -2.97 -3.78
N ILE A 94 -5.95 -3.83 -4.14
CA ILE A 94 -5.66 -4.16 -5.55
C ILE A 94 -6.85 -4.83 -6.22
N GLY A 95 -7.58 -5.70 -5.52
CA GLY A 95 -8.80 -6.31 -6.04
C GLY A 95 -9.89 -5.30 -6.42
N LYS A 96 -10.00 -4.21 -5.66
CA LYS A 96 -10.92 -3.10 -5.97
C LYS A 96 -10.39 -2.24 -7.13
N LEU A 97 -9.10 -1.91 -7.12
CA LEU A 97 -8.47 -1.03 -8.12
C LEU A 97 -8.32 -1.68 -9.50
N LYS A 98 -8.20 -3.01 -9.59
CA LYS A 98 -8.17 -3.75 -10.87
C LYS A 98 -9.39 -3.48 -11.76
N LYS A 99 -10.49 -2.98 -11.20
CA LYS A 99 -11.69 -2.58 -11.97
C LYS A 99 -11.50 -1.27 -12.74
N MET A 100 -10.44 -0.51 -12.48
CA MET A 100 -10.07 0.71 -13.17
C MET A 100 -9.06 0.40 -14.28
N GLU A 101 -9.54 -0.11 -15.42
CA GLU A 101 -8.69 -0.65 -16.51
C GLU A 101 -7.73 0.38 -17.15
N SER A 102 -7.97 1.68 -16.98
CA SER A 102 -7.17 2.75 -17.59
C SER A 102 -5.87 3.07 -16.84
N LYS A 103 -5.68 2.53 -15.64
CA LYS A 103 -4.52 2.82 -14.78
C LYS A 103 -3.96 1.53 -14.20
N LYS A 104 -2.67 1.56 -13.87
CA LYS A 104 -2.00 0.50 -13.13
C LYS A 104 -1.66 1.00 -11.74
N PHE A 105 -1.70 0.11 -10.77
CA PHE A 105 -1.52 0.45 -9.36
C PHE A 105 -0.56 -0.51 -8.69
N GLU A 106 0.09 0.02 -7.66
CA GLU A 106 0.99 -0.70 -6.78
C GLU A 106 0.61 -0.41 -5.33
N VAL A 107 0.43 -1.48 -4.56
CA VAL A 107 0.27 -1.42 -3.12
C VAL A 107 1.47 -2.11 -2.50
N ILE A 108 2.18 -1.37 -1.66
CA ILE A 108 3.42 -1.78 -1.01
C ILE A 108 3.13 -1.95 0.47
N VAL A 109 3.53 -3.08 1.02
CA VAL A 109 3.50 -3.39 2.45
C VAL A 109 4.93 -3.50 2.92
N ILE A 110 5.31 -2.60 3.82
CA ILE A 110 6.63 -2.59 4.45
C ILE A 110 6.42 -3.00 5.91
N PHE A 111 7.06 -4.09 6.32
CA PHE A 111 7.03 -4.53 7.70
C PHE A 111 8.22 -3.95 8.45
N ASP A 112 7.99 -3.51 9.68
CA ASP A 112 9.05 -3.02 10.55
C ASP A 112 8.78 -3.41 12.00
N ASP A 113 9.81 -3.33 12.82
CA ASP A 113 9.71 -3.48 14.27
C ASP A 113 9.50 -2.09 14.90
N PHE A 114 8.40 -1.92 15.62
CA PHE A 114 8.09 -0.71 16.36
C PHE A 114 7.96 -1.06 17.85
N ASP A 115 8.89 -0.57 18.66
CA ASP A 115 8.96 -0.82 20.11
C ASP A 115 9.01 -2.32 20.51
N GLY A 116 9.59 -3.18 19.66
CA GLY A 116 9.69 -4.62 19.90
C GLY A 116 8.48 -5.42 19.41
N GLU A 117 7.52 -4.76 18.75
CA GLU A 117 6.34 -5.36 18.16
C GLU A 117 6.33 -5.18 16.63
N LEU A 118 5.95 -6.24 15.92
CA LEU A 118 5.80 -6.19 14.47
C LEU A 118 4.68 -5.23 14.06
N ASP A 119 4.98 -4.28 13.18
CA ASP A 119 4.00 -3.44 12.51
C ASP A 119 4.13 -3.54 10.98
N ALA A 120 3.15 -2.96 10.27
CA ALA A 120 3.12 -2.87 8.83
C ALA A 120 2.62 -1.50 8.37
N VAL A 121 3.35 -0.91 7.43
CA VAL A 121 2.96 0.30 6.71
C VAL A 121 2.54 -0.06 5.30
N ILE A 122 1.35 0.39 4.91
CA ILE A 122 0.80 0.26 3.57
C ILE A 122 1.00 1.57 2.83
N LYS A 123 1.43 1.49 1.58
CA LYS A 123 1.48 2.62 0.64
C LYS A 123 0.79 2.21 -0.66
N LEU A 124 0.05 3.14 -1.25
CA LEU A 124 -0.62 2.95 -2.53
C LEU A 124 -0.25 4.09 -3.46
N HIS A 125 0.14 3.75 -4.68
CA HIS A 125 0.32 4.72 -5.76
C HIS A 125 -0.06 4.14 -7.12
N THR A 126 -0.22 5.04 -8.09
CA THR A 126 -0.40 4.71 -9.50
C THR A 126 0.97 4.45 -10.11
N LEU A 127 1.08 3.44 -10.98
CA LEU A 127 2.28 3.20 -11.77
C LEU A 127 2.27 4.08 -13.01
N ARG A 128 3.33 4.88 -13.17
CA ARG A 128 3.56 5.75 -14.32
C ARG A 128 4.96 5.49 -14.88
N ASN A 129 5.10 5.46 -16.20
CA ASN A 129 6.39 5.15 -16.85
C ASN A 129 7.43 6.26 -16.66
N GLU A 130 6.96 7.51 -16.50
CA GLU A 130 7.80 8.71 -16.43
C GLU A 130 8.22 9.05 -14.99
N GLU A 131 7.72 8.33 -13.98
CA GLU A 131 7.94 8.62 -12.55
C GLU A 131 8.90 7.63 -11.90
N THR A 132 9.49 8.03 -10.77
CA THR A 132 10.43 7.19 -10.06
C THR A 132 9.66 6.13 -9.27
N PRO A 133 9.98 4.83 -9.43
CA PRO A 133 9.37 3.78 -8.62
C PRO A 133 9.66 4.02 -7.13
N TYR A 134 8.66 3.84 -6.27
CA TYR A 134 8.86 3.98 -4.84
C TYR A 134 9.80 2.89 -4.27
N ILE A 135 9.74 1.69 -4.84
CA ILE A 135 10.66 0.58 -4.55
C ILE A 135 11.33 0.13 -5.86
N ASP A 136 12.66 0.03 -5.85
CA ASP A 136 13.38 -0.61 -6.96
C ASP A 136 13.23 -2.13 -6.87
N ILE A 137 12.31 -2.68 -7.67
CA ILE A 137 12.05 -4.12 -7.70
C ILE A 137 13.29 -4.93 -8.12
N LYS A 138 14.20 -4.37 -8.91
CA LYS A 138 15.40 -5.11 -9.35
C LYS A 138 16.37 -5.35 -8.20
N SER A 139 16.36 -4.48 -7.21
CA SER A 139 17.19 -4.52 -6.01
C SER A 139 16.34 -4.71 -4.74
N ILE A 140 15.15 -5.31 -4.85
CA ILE A 140 14.21 -5.45 -3.71
C ILE A 140 14.80 -6.27 -2.55
N ASP A 141 15.73 -7.19 -2.86
CA ASP A 141 16.44 -8.01 -1.87
C ASP A 141 17.57 -7.26 -1.13
N GLU A 142 17.91 -6.04 -1.55
CA GLU A 142 18.86 -5.18 -0.83
C GLU A 142 18.21 -4.45 0.36
N TYR A 143 16.88 -4.38 0.39
CA TYR A 143 16.14 -3.77 1.49
C TYR A 143 16.18 -4.67 2.73
N GLN A 144 16.44 -4.06 3.89
CA GLN A 144 16.51 -4.77 5.17
C GLN A 144 15.13 -5.11 5.74
N GLN A 145 14.14 -4.27 5.44
CA GLN A 145 12.75 -4.49 5.84
C GLN A 145 12.14 -5.62 5.00
N PRO A 146 11.31 -6.49 5.60
CA PRO A 146 10.43 -7.36 4.84
C PRO A 146 9.46 -6.53 4.00
N ILE A 147 9.38 -6.80 2.69
CA ILE A 147 8.52 -6.07 1.75
C ILE A 147 7.63 -7.04 0.99
N PHE A 148 6.34 -6.71 0.88
CA PHE A 148 5.35 -7.40 0.06
C PHE A 148 4.60 -6.40 -0.82
N ILE A 149 4.46 -6.69 -2.10
CA ILE A 149 3.90 -5.79 -3.11
C ILE A 149 2.80 -6.50 -3.89
N CYS A 150 1.63 -5.87 -3.96
CA CYS A 150 0.58 -6.24 -4.89
C CYS A 150 0.51 -5.23 -6.03
N ARG A 151 0.56 -5.72 -7.26
CA ARG A 151 0.55 -4.89 -8.47
C ARG A 151 -0.56 -5.33 -9.43
N THR A 152 -1.27 -4.38 -10.03
CA THR A 152 -2.19 -4.68 -11.16
C THR A 152 -1.40 -5.07 -12.40
N GLU A 153 -2.00 -5.87 -13.28
CA GLU A 153 -1.34 -6.34 -14.51
C GLU A 153 -1.40 -5.31 -15.65
#